data_AF-A0A2P5EQQ6-F1
#
_entry.id   AF-A0A2P5EQQ6-F1
#
_cell.length_a   1.000
_cell.length_b   1.000
_cell.length_c   1.000
_cell.angle_alpha   90.00
_cell.angle_beta   90.00
_cell.angle_gamma   90.00
#
_symmetry.space_group_name_H-M   'P 1'
#
loop_
_entity.id
_entity.type
_entity.pdbx_description
1 polymer ?
#
loop_
_entity_poly.entity_id
_entity_poly.type
_entity_poly.pdbx_seq_one_letter_code
_entity_poly.pdbx_strand_id
1 'polypeptide(L)'
;MAHDQKRVKLEDHGTKEEEVREPNTITTGVDRFSQLPDSIICEILSSLPTIQAVRTSILSKRWRRIWYSLPFLYFNDSVVGGSFDLNKFHKFVGTCLELRKNDMFGATDTPVTKFELVLYKSKSKSITDGWLKAVAQSNVKELAVQTQNMRTHYGLPVDVLRARSLTVLDLYFVRLWGLRSISLPSLFEPLKSLEIYCERKRTTFRIEAVNLEYLLGSGYAAYFDFGLSSYGALTELSFTCSRFSDEWLEALTLKLPVLECLTLTDCENLTYWKLKSNLKKPSEYDMDWYINLLKFLSSLNCSEYLSLDVSSEEALIFPKELRKVYSSPLPNLEDLEVRTSSPSADNSDLRESLMWASPSLETLSIYPK
;
A
#
# COMPACT_ATOMS: atom_id res chain seq x y z
N MET A 1 84.89 -4.33 56.09
CA MET A 1 85.41 -3.90 54.77
C MET A 1 84.22 -3.34 54.00
N ALA A 2 83.98 -2.02 54.07
CA ALA A 2 84.53 -0.96 53.19
C ALA A 2 83.81 -1.00 51.82
N HIS A 3 83.27 0.05 51.17
CA HIS A 3 83.26 1.53 51.19
C HIS A 3 81.89 1.94 50.56
N ASP A 4 81.14 2.99 50.92
CA ASP A 4 81.32 4.46 50.95
C ASP A 4 81.54 5.17 49.57
N GLN A 5 80.87 6.35 49.44
CA GLN A 5 80.95 7.42 48.41
C GLN A 5 80.06 7.28 47.15
N LYS A 6 79.39 8.32 46.59
CA LYS A 6 79.36 9.79 46.79
C LYS A 6 78.29 10.43 45.86
N ARG A 7 77.63 11.53 46.34
CA ARG A 7 77.42 12.88 45.71
C ARG A 7 76.74 12.96 44.31
N VAL A 8 75.85 13.91 43.95
CA VAL A 8 75.92 15.39 44.00
C VAL A 8 74.53 16.05 43.78
N LYS A 9 74.32 17.17 44.52
CA LYS A 9 73.45 18.38 44.41
C LYS A 9 73.01 18.89 43.02
N LEU A 10 71.93 19.70 42.97
CA LEU A 10 71.99 21.15 42.64
C LEU A 10 70.64 21.90 42.81
N GLU A 11 70.76 23.13 43.31
CA GLU A 11 69.78 24.20 43.59
C GLU A 11 69.36 24.93 42.29
N ASP A 12 68.08 25.28 42.12
CA ASP A 12 67.45 26.62 42.27
C ASP A 12 67.74 27.65 41.16
N HIS A 13 66.66 28.24 40.63
CA HIS A 13 66.45 29.65 40.25
C HIS A 13 65.55 29.81 39.02
N GLY A 14 64.50 30.63 39.16
CA GLY A 14 64.05 31.46 38.03
C GLY A 14 62.55 31.60 37.82
N THR A 15 61.99 32.63 38.44
CA THR A 15 61.02 33.59 37.86
C THR A 15 59.61 33.15 37.47
N LYS A 16 58.65 33.78 38.16
CA LYS A 16 57.22 33.86 37.88
C LYS A 16 56.97 34.61 36.57
N GLU A 17 56.25 34.00 35.64
CA GLU A 17 55.52 34.71 34.60
C GLU A 17 54.02 34.63 34.93
N GLU A 18 53.42 35.78 35.19
CA GLU A 18 51.97 35.93 35.32
C GLU A 18 51.35 35.81 33.93
N GLU A 19 50.86 34.62 33.59
CA GLU A 19 50.07 34.39 32.39
C GLU A 19 48.65 34.90 32.63
N VAL A 20 48.34 36.07 32.06
CA VAL A 20 46.99 36.65 32.01
C VAL A 20 46.07 35.67 31.29
N ARG A 21 45.20 34.99 32.05
CA ARG A 21 44.14 34.16 31.47
C ARG A 21 43.12 35.05 30.77
N GLU A 22 43.16 35.09 29.45
CA GLU A 22 42.04 35.57 28.65
C GLU A 22 40.78 34.76 29.01
N PRO A 23 39.61 35.40 29.15
CA PRO A 23 38.38 34.67 29.39
C PRO A 23 38.09 33.80 28.18
N ASN A 24 38.13 32.48 28.36
CA ASN A 24 37.58 31.50 27.43
C ASN A 24 36.14 31.90 27.11
N THR A 25 35.97 32.62 26.01
CA THR A 25 34.68 32.80 25.37
C THR A 25 34.31 31.43 24.85
N ILE A 26 33.49 30.72 25.63
CA ILE A 26 32.73 29.59 25.13
C ILE A 26 31.92 30.17 23.98
N THR A 27 32.39 29.97 22.75
CA THR A 27 31.59 30.18 21.56
C THR A 27 30.45 29.19 21.68
N THR A 28 29.34 29.64 22.24
CA THR A 28 28.07 28.92 22.23
C THR A 28 27.70 28.80 20.76
N GLY A 29 28.11 27.70 20.13
CA GLY A 29 27.74 27.38 18.75
C GLY A 29 26.23 27.52 18.65
N VAL A 30 25.77 28.44 17.79
CA VAL A 30 24.35 28.72 17.62
C VAL A 30 23.64 27.41 17.29
N ASP A 31 22.72 26.97 18.15
CA ASP A 31 21.92 25.77 17.90
C ASP A 31 20.89 26.08 16.81
N ARG A 32 21.32 25.89 15.56
CA ARG A 32 20.49 26.15 14.38
C ARG A 32 19.33 25.16 14.25
N PHE A 33 19.40 23.99 14.90
CA PHE A 33 18.34 22.98 14.86
C PHE A 33 17.16 23.34 15.76
N SER A 34 17.39 24.01 16.89
CA SER A 34 16.29 24.52 17.72
C SER A 34 15.62 25.78 17.14
N GLN A 35 16.29 26.49 16.23
CA GLN A 35 15.76 27.66 15.53
C GLN A 35 14.82 27.32 14.36
N LEU A 36 14.79 26.06 13.89
CA LEU A 36 13.91 25.65 12.80
C LEU A 36 12.42 25.84 13.18
N PRO A 37 11.56 26.32 12.27
CA PRO A 37 10.12 26.37 12.48
C PRO A 37 9.51 24.98 12.74
N ASP A 38 8.39 24.93 13.48
CA ASP A 38 7.72 23.65 13.79
C ASP A 38 7.30 22.91 12.51
N SER A 39 6.83 23.63 11.49
CA SER A 39 6.45 23.05 10.19
C SER A 39 7.59 22.30 9.53
N ILE A 40 8.80 22.85 9.55
CA ILE A 40 9.99 22.22 8.95
C ILE A 40 10.43 21.01 9.78
N ILE A 41 10.37 21.11 11.11
CA ILE A 41 10.67 19.95 11.98
C ILE A 41 9.65 18.84 11.76
N CYS A 42 8.36 19.17 11.63
CA CYS A 42 7.30 18.22 11.29
C CYS A 42 7.61 17.51 9.96
N GLU A 43 7.92 18.27 8.91
CA GLU A 43 8.23 17.73 7.57
C GLU A 43 9.45 16.81 7.59
N ILE A 44 10.52 17.20 8.30
CA ILE A 44 11.71 16.37 8.48
C ILE A 44 11.34 15.07 9.19
N LEU A 45 10.62 15.15 10.32
CA LEU A 45 10.29 13.97 11.12
C LEU A 45 9.25 13.07 10.43
N SER A 46 8.31 13.62 9.67
CA SER A 46 7.31 12.85 8.91
C SER A 46 7.93 12.11 7.73
N SER A 47 9.06 12.59 7.22
CA SER A 47 9.82 11.95 6.14
C SER A 47 10.72 10.80 6.63
N LEU A 48 10.78 10.56 7.94
CA LEU A 48 11.62 9.53 8.55
C LEU A 48 10.77 8.35 9.06
N PRO A 49 11.28 7.11 8.97
CA PRO A 49 10.72 5.99 9.73
C PRO A 49 10.60 6.35 11.22
N THR A 50 9.55 5.89 11.90
CA THR A 50 9.28 6.27 13.31
C THR A 50 10.48 6.05 14.24
N ILE A 51 11.24 4.96 14.06
CA ILE A 51 12.47 4.71 14.84
C ILE A 51 13.48 5.85 14.68
N GLN A 52 13.67 6.32 13.45
CA GLN A 52 14.60 7.41 13.14
C GLN A 52 14.02 8.74 13.62
N ALA A 53 12.73 9.00 13.40
CA ALA A 53 12.07 10.21 13.90
C ALA A 53 12.19 10.35 15.42
N VAL A 54 11.96 9.28 16.19
CA VAL A 54 12.17 9.27 17.66
C VAL A 54 13.62 9.56 18.03
N ARG A 55 14.59 8.97 17.33
CA ARG A 55 16.02 9.22 17.58
C ARG A 55 16.40 10.67 17.29
N THR A 56 15.96 11.20 16.16
CA THR A 56 16.17 12.60 15.77
C THR A 56 15.48 13.56 16.74
N SER A 57 14.37 13.15 17.35
CA SER A 57 13.65 13.97 18.33
C SER A 57 14.47 14.32 19.59
N ILE A 58 15.58 13.61 19.84
CA ILE A 58 16.47 13.84 20.97
C ILE A 58 17.29 15.13 20.79
N LEU A 59 17.40 15.67 19.56
CA LEU A 59 18.15 16.89 19.25
C LEU A 59 17.74 18.08 20.12
N SER A 60 16.46 18.21 20.48
CA SER A 60 16.04 19.20 21.49
C SER A 60 14.69 18.84 22.11
N LYS A 61 14.34 19.51 23.22
CA LYS A 61 13.01 19.38 23.86
C LYS A 61 11.86 19.71 22.89
N ARG A 62 12.08 20.64 21.94
CA ARG A 62 11.10 21.06 20.94
C ARG A 62 10.82 19.96 19.93
N TRP A 63 11.87 19.34 19.39
CA TRP A 63 11.73 18.20 18.47
C TRP A 63 11.05 17.00 19.12
N ARG A 64 11.35 16.73 20.40
CA ARG A 64 10.66 15.71 21.18
C ARG A 64 9.16 15.97 21.31
N ARG A 65 8.75 17.22 21.56
CA ARG A 65 7.33 17.60 21.63
C ARG A 65 6.65 17.40 20.27
N ILE A 66 7.28 17.84 19.18
CA ILE A 66 6.73 17.69 17.83
C ILE A 66 6.59 16.22 17.44
N TRP A 67 7.55 15.37 17.80
CA TRP A 67 7.42 13.92 17.64
C TRP A 67 6.12 13.40 18.28
N TYR A 68 5.73 13.93 19.45
CA TYR A 68 4.49 13.53 20.12
C TYR A 68 3.22 13.89 19.31
N SER A 69 3.28 14.96 18.50
CA SER A 69 2.16 15.48 17.69
C SER A 69 2.07 14.91 16.26
N LEU A 70 2.98 14.04 15.85
CA LEU A 70 2.95 13.55 14.46
C LEU A 70 1.73 12.64 14.23
N PRO A 71 0.91 12.92 13.20
CA PRO A 71 -0.29 12.16 12.89
C PRO A 71 0.01 10.82 12.22
N PHE A 72 1.29 10.50 11.99
CA PHE A 72 1.75 9.33 11.26
C PHE A 72 2.70 8.47 12.09
N LEU A 73 2.53 7.16 11.98
CA LEU A 73 3.45 6.16 12.53
C LEU A 73 3.80 5.13 11.46
N TYR A 74 5.10 4.89 11.28
CA TYR A 74 5.64 3.90 10.35
C TYR A 74 6.63 2.98 11.04
N PHE A 75 6.30 1.69 11.05
CA PHE A 75 7.12 0.67 11.66
C PHE A 75 7.49 -0.39 10.63
N ASN A 76 8.79 -0.61 10.43
CA ASN A 76 9.30 -1.62 9.52
C ASN A 76 10.37 -2.46 10.23
N ASP A 77 10.13 -3.77 10.37
CA ASP A 77 11.06 -4.66 11.07
C ASP A 77 12.26 -5.11 10.21
N SER A 78 12.27 -4.84 8.91
CA SER A 78 13.39 -5.21 8.03
C SER A 78 14.67 -4.47 8.39
N VAL A 79 14.57 -3.28 8.99
CA VAL A 79 15.72 -2.45 9.41
C VAL A 79 16.46 -3.00 10.63
N VAL A 80 16.00 -4.13 11.20
CA VAL A 80 16.41 -4.66 12.51
C VAL A 80 17.20 -5.98 12.36
N GLY A 81 18.33 -6.15 13.05
CA GLY A 81 19.23 -7.31 12.88
C GLY A 81 18.96 -8.51 13.83
N GLY A 82 18.82 -9.72 13.32
CA GLY A 82 18.72 -10.93 14.15
C GLY A 82 17.47 -10.99 15.07
N SER A 83 17.39 -12.00 15.95
CA SER A 83 16.21 -12.23 16.82
C SER A 83 16.16 -11.29 18.03
N PHE A 84 17.30 -11.00 18.64
CA PHE A 84 17.38 -10.11 19.80
C PHE A 84 16.94 -8.68 19.48
N ASP A 85 17.23 -8.18 18.27
CA ASP A 85 16.79 -6.84 17.90
C ASP A 85 15.29 -6.82 17.54
N LEU A 86 14.67 -7.94 17.12
CA LEU A 86 13.22 -8.01 16.93
C LEU A 86 12.45 -7.81 18.25
N ASN A 87 12.93 -8.36 19.36
CA ASN A 87 12.32 -8.10 20.66
C ASN A 87 12.42 -6.63 21.06
N LYS A 88 13.55 -5.97 20.73
CA LYS A 88 13.70 -4.52 20.93
C LYS A 88 12.72 -3.73 20.05
N PHE A 89 12.55 -4.15 18.79
CA PHE A 89 11.54 -3.59 17.91
C PHE A 89 10.13 -3.76 18.47
N HIS A 90 9.78 -4.96 18.94
CA HIS A 90 8.46 -5.22 19.54
C HIS A 90 8.21 -4.31 20.74
N LYS A 91 9.19 -4.20 21.64
CA LYS A 91 9.12 -3.30 22.80
C LYS A 91 8.99 -1.84 22.36
N PHE A 92 9.76 -1.43 21.35
CA PHE A 92 9.72 -0.07 20.82
C PHE A 92 8.35 0.30 20.26
N VAL A 93 7.75 -0.56 19.42
CA VAL A 93 6.39 -0.36 18.88
C VAL A 93 5.38 -0.26 20.02
N GLY A 94 5.42 -1.20 20.97
CA GLY A 94 4.54 -1.21 22.13
C GLY A 94 4.62 0.09 22.95
N THR A 95 5.84 0.52 23.29
CA THR A 95 6.07 1.78 24.01
C THR A 95 5.58 3.00 23.23
N CYS A 96 5.78 3.05 21.90
CA CYS A 96 5.27 4.16 21.09
C CYS A 96 3.74 4.24 21.12
N LEU A 97 3.06 3.10 20.98
CA LEU A 97 1.60 3.03 21.03
C LEU A 97 1.05 3.38 22.42
N GLU A 98 1.71 2.92 23.49
CA GLU A 98 1.35 3.29 24.87
C GLU A 98 1.54 4.78 25.14
N LEU A 99 2.66 5.37 24.69
CA LEU A 99 2.91 6.80 24.83
C LEU A 99 1.87 7.62 24.08
N ARG A 100 1.53 7.23 22.85
CA ARG A 100 0.48 7.87 22.04
C ARG A 100 -0.91 7.73 22.65
N LYS A 101 -1.19 6.61 23.33
CA LYS A 101 -2.44 6.41 24.09
C LYS A 101 -2.51 7.29 25.34
N ASN A 102 -1.37 7.54 25.97
CA ASN A 102 -1.25 8.24 27.25
C ASN A 102 -0.94 9.75 27.14
N ASP A 103 -0.68 10.29 25.94
CA ASP A 103 -0.50 11.75 25.73
C ASP A 103 -1.81 12.56 25.86
N MET A 104 -2.80 11.94 26.51
CA MET A 104 -4.05 12.49 27.06
C MET A 104 -3.80 13.46 28.25
N PHE A 105 -2.65 14.13 28.29
CA PHE A 105 -2.35 15.29 29.14
C PHE A 105 -2.28 16.60 28.33
N GLY A 106 -2.94 16.65 27.17
CA GLY A 106 -3.34 17.90 26.51
C GLY A 106 -2.24 18.68 25.79
N ALA A 107 -1.11 18.04 25.44
CA ALA A 107 -0.03 18.71 24.72
C ALA A 107 -0.20 18.67 23.19
N THR A 108 -0.87 17.63 22.65
CA THR A 108 -0.99 17.44 21.20
C THR A 108 -2.39 16.93 20.86
N ASP A 109 -3.23 17.79 20.30
CA ASP A 109 -4.64 17.50 19.96
C ASP A 109 -4.77 16.67 18.66
N THR A 110 -3.68 16.03 18.25
CA THR A 110 -3.52 15.41 16.93
C THR A 110 -3.54 13.89 17.07
N PRO A 111 -4.71 13.25 16.84
CA PRO A 111 -4.76 11.80 16.82
C PRO A 111 -3.86 11.23 15.71
N VAL A 112 -3.35 10.01 15.91
CA VAL A 112 -2.71 9.27 14.82
C VAL A 112 -3.75 9.01 13.75
N THR A 113 -3.60 9.62 12.58
CA THR A 113 -4.51 9.44 11.45
C THR A 113 -4.00 8.41 10.46
N LYS A 114 -2.69 8.19 10.38
CA LYS A 114 -2.07 7.19 9.48
C LYS A 114 -1.13 6.27 10.23
N PHE A 115 -1.30 4.96 10.04
CA PHE A 115 -0.46 3.93 10.64
C PHE A 115 -0.05 2.91 9.58
N GLU A 116 1.26 2.69 9.45
CA GLU A 116 1.82 1.72 8.53
C GLU A 116 2.74 0.75 9.26
N LEU A 117 2.51 -0.54 9.03
CA LEU A 117 3.23 -1.63 9.68
C LEU A 117 3.73 -2.65 8.67
N VAL A 118 5.04 -2.78 8.59
CA VAL A 118 5.73 -3.67 7.65
C VAL A 118 6.52 -4.74 8.40
N LEU A 119 6.10 -5.99 8.27
CA LEU A 119 6.61 -7.16 8.98
C LEU A 119 7.20 -8.20 8.02
N TYR A 120 8.52 -8.14 7.85
CA TYR A 120 9.35 -9.10 7.10
C TYR A 120 9.97 -10.17 7.98
N LYS A 121 10.12 -9.94 9.28
CA LYS A 121 10.89 -10.82 10.19
C LYS A 121 10.05 -11.34 11.34
N SER A 122 9.15 -10.52 11.87
CA SER A 122 8.26 -10.85 12.98
C SER A 122 7.34 -12.00 12.60
N LYS A 123 7.18 -12.94 13.54
CA LYS A 123 6.29 -14.11 13.43
C LYS A 123 5.20 -14.13 14.50
N SER A 124 5.18 -13.10 15.36
CA SER A 124 4.35 -13.09 16.56
C SER A 124 2.96 -12.50 16.28
N LYS A 125 2.00 -13.39 16.00
CA LYS A 125 0.60 -12.99 15.73
C LYS A 125 0.00 -12.19 16.90
N SER A 126 0.15 -12.66 18.13
CA SER A 126 -0.48 -12.03 19.30
C SER A 126 0.02 -10.61 19.56
N ILE A 127 1.31 -10.37 19.34
CA ILE A 127 1.91 -9.04 19.49
C ILE A 127 1.36 -8.11 18.39
N THR A 128 1.38 -8.56 17.13
CA THR A 128 0.82 -7.79 16.01
C THR A 128 -0.67 -7.48 16.21
N ASP A 129 -1.46 -8.46 16.66
CA ASP A 129 -2.88 -8.27 16.96
C ASP A 129 -3.09 -7.23 18.06
N GLY A 130 -2.25 -7.24 19.09
CA GLY A 130 -2.30 -6.24 20.16
C GLY A 130 -2.07 -4.82 19.64
N TRP A 131 -1.10 -4.65 18.74
CA TRP A 131 -0.84 -3.35 18.11
C TRP A 131 -1.99 -2.90 17.21
N LEU A 132 -2.44 -3.76 16.30
CA LEU A 132 -3.53 -3.43 15.39
C LEU A 132 -4.83 -3.15 16.14
N LYS A 133 -5.10 -3.86 17.24
CA LYS A 133 -6.22 -3.56 18.12
C LYS A 133 -6.09 -2.18 18.78
N ALA A 134 -4.91 -1.84 19.30
CA ALA A 134 -4.68 -0.53 19.90
C ALA A 134 -4.88 0.61 18.88
N VAL A 135 -4.40 0.40 17.65
CA VAL A 135 -4.56 1.33 16.53
C VAL A 135 -6.01 1.43 16.08
N ALA A 136 -6.73 0.32 15.96
CA ALA A 136 -8.16 0.32 15.59
C ALA A 136 -9.06 1.00 16.63
N GLN A 137 -8.65 1.01 17.89
CA GLN A 137 -9.32 1.74 18.97
C GLN A 137 -8.96 3.22 19.02
N SER A 138 -8.01 3.66 18.19
CA SER A 138 -7.67 5.08 18.01
C SER A 138 -8.45 5.68 16.84
N ASN A 139 -8.42 7.00 16.69
CA ASN A 139 -9.06 7.72 15.57
C ASN A 139 -8.26 7.61 14.25
N VAL A 140 -7.68 6.43 13.98
CA VAL A 140 -6.90 6.16 12.76
C VAL A 140 -7.82 6.20 11.53
N LYS A 141 -7.37 6.85 10.47
CA LYS A 141 -8.08 6.98 9.19
C LYS A 141 -7.47 6.11 8.10
N GLU A 142 -6.16 5.99 8.09
CA GLU A 142 -5.41 5.22 7.10
C GLU A 142 -4.60 4.13 7.81
N LEU A 143 -4.82 2.87 7.43
CA LEU A 143 -4.10 1.73 7.97
C LEU A 143 -3.50 0.89 6.85
N ALA A 144 -2.18 0.80 6.81
CA ALA A 144 -1.45 -0.08 5.91
C ALA A 144 -0.74 -1.19 6.70
N VAL A 145 -0.94 -2.44 6.29
CA VAL A 145 -0.33 -3.62 6.93
C VAL A 145 0.29 -4.52 5.88
N GLN A 146 1.59 -4.75 6.01
CA GLN A 146 2.37 -5.62 5.15
C GLN A 146 2.98 -6.79 5.93
N THR A 147 2.69 -8.03 5.53
CA THR A 147 3.23 -9.23 6.21
C THR A 147 3.84 -10.24 5.24
N GLN A 148 5.16 -10.48 5.26
CA GLN A 148 5.80 -11.37 4.27
C GLN A 148 6.25 -12.74 4.81
N ASN A 149 6.60 -12.84 6.09
CA ASN A 149 7.33 -14.01 6.62
C ASN A 149 6.63 -14.70 7.80
N MET A 150 5.33 -14.44 7.95
CA MET A 150 4.51 -15.18 8.89
C MET A 150 4.42 -16.62 8.38
N ARG A 151 5.08 -17.55 9.11
CA ARG A 151 5.12 -19.00 8.80
C ARG A 151 3.70 -19.59 8.71
N THR A 152 2.76 -18.96 9.41
CA THR A 152 1.33 -19.24 9.38
C THR A 152 0.58 -17.99 8.93
N HIS A 153 -0.58 -18.23 8.33
CA HIS A 153 -1.51 -17.24 7.81
C HIS A 153 -1.86 -16.15 8.86
N TYR A 154 -1.59 -14.87 8.56
CA TYR A 154 -1.99 -13.75 9.41
C TYR A 154 -3.43 -13.34 9.06
N GLY A 155 -4.36 -13.60 9.98
CA GLY A 155 -5.73 -13.08 9.92
C GLY A 155 -5.79 -11.69 10.55
N LEU A 156 -6.30 -10.70 9.81
CA LEU A 156 -6.50 -9.35 10.32
C LEU A 156 -7.46 -9.39 11.53
N PRO A 157 -7.16 -8.70 12.65
CA PRO A 157 -8.04 -8.67 13.81
C PRO A 157 -9.39 -8.03 13.48
N VAL A 158 -10.47 -8.60 14.05
CA VAL A 158 -11.84 -8.08 13.88
C VAL A 158 -11.99 -6.66 14.46
N ASP A 159 -11.13 -6.26 15.41
CA ASP A 159 -11.10 -4.90 15.93
C ASP A 159 -10.79 -3.87 14.82
N VAL A 160 -9.85 -4.17 13.92
CA VAL A 160 -9.58 -3.36 12.72
C VAL A 160 -10.83 -3.29 11.87
N LEU A 161 -11.56 -4.40 11.80
CA LEU A 161 -12.80 -4.49 11.06
C LEU A 161 -14.01 -3.76 11.67
N ARG A 162 -13.82 -3.11 12.82
CA ARG A 162 -14.85 -2.35 13.52
C ARG A 162 -14.40 -0.91 13.80
N ALA A 163 -13.25 -0.50 13.25
CA ALA A 163 -12.71 0.83 13.43
C ALA A 163 -13.63 1.85 12.75
N ARG A 164 -14.25 2.73 13.53
CA ARG A 164 -15.26 3.70 13.05
C ARG A 164 -14.66 4.92 12.34
N SER A 165 -13.35 5.13 12.47
CA SER A 165 -12.64 6.25 11.85
C SER A 165 -11.90 5.86 10.57
N LEU A 166 -11.80 4.56 10.26
CA LEU A 166 -10.93 4.04 9.21
C LEU A 166 -11.55 4.24 7.82
N THR A 167 -10.90 5.07 6.99
CA THR A 167 -11.33 5.41 5.63
C THR A 167 -10.50 4.73 4.55
N VAL A 168 -9.26 4.34 4.85
CA VAL A 168 -8.35 3.66 3.92
C VAL A 168 -7.74 2.44 4.61
N LEU A 169 -7.80 1.29 3.95
CA LEU A 169 -7.23 0.03 4.44
C LEU A 169 -6.40 -0.65 3.35
N ASP A 170 -5.09 -0.70 3.56
CA ASP A 170 -4.16 -1.31 2.61
C ASP A 170 -3.54 -2.57 3.22
N LEU A 171 -3.71 -3.70 2.56
CA LEU A 171 -3.32 -5.01 3.04
C LEU A 171 -2.36 -5.67 2.04
N TYR A 172 -1.07 -5.64 2.33
CA TYR A 172 -0.03 -6.21 1.48
C TYR A 172 0.44 -7.56 2.00
N PHE A 173 0.42 -8.58 1.14
CA PHE A 173 0.91 -9.94 1.46
C PHE A 173 0.21 -10.59 2.67
N VAL A 174 -0.96 -10.09 3.08
CA VAL A 174 -1.68 -10.61 4.23
C VAL A 174 -2.30 -11.96 3.89
N ARG A 175 -1.69 -13.03 4.40
CA ARG A 175 -2.15 -14.41 4.17
C ARG A 175 -3.31 -14.73 5.12
N LEU A 176 -4.53 -14.39 4.75
CA LEU A 176 -5.72 -14.52 5.59
C LEU A 176 -6.27 -15.97 5.58
N TRP A 177 -6.01 -16.78 6.62
CA TRP A 177 -6.72 -18.05 6.83
C TRP A 177 -7.55 -17.98 8.12
N GLY A 178 -8.73 -18.60 8.08
CA GLY A 178 -9.72 -18.62 9.17
C GLY A 178 -11.06 -18.02 8.77
N LEU A 179 -11.06 -17.23 7.70
CA LEU A 179 -12.23 -16.65 7.07
C LEU A 179 -12.27 -17.22 5.64
N ARG A 180 -13.15 -18.19 5.36
CA ARG A 180 -13.40 -18.62 3.96
C ARG A 180 -13.92 -17.46 3.09
N SER A 181 -14.39 -16.40 3.76
CA SER A 181 -14.76 -15.10 3.25
C SER A 181 -14.40 -14.06 4.30
N ILE A 182 -13.59 -13.05 3.98
CA ILE A 182 -13.65 -11.80 4.75
C ILE A 182 -15.00 -11.20 4.44
N SER A 183 -15.82 -10.87 5.43
CA SER A 183 -16.96 -9.97 5.24
C SER A 183 -16.57 -8.67 5.90
N LEU A 184 -16.40 -7.61 5.11
CA LEU A 184 -16.32 -6.24 5.64
C LEU A 184 -17.77 -5.81 5.84
N PRO A 185 -18.39 -5.91 7.04
CA PRO A 185 -19.83 -5.71 7.15
C PRO A 185 -20.21 -4.28 6.78
N SER A 186 -21.46 -4.05 6.36
CA SER A 186 -22.02 -2.73 6.04
C SER A 186 -21.85 -1.64 7.12
N LEU A 187 -21.47 -2.04 8.34
CA LEU A 187 -21.08 -1.17 9.44
C LEU A 187 -19.73 -0.45 9.22
N PHE A 188 -18.99 -0.80 8.17
CA PHE A 188 -17.84 -0.05 7.65
C PHE A 188 -18.28 1.11 6.76
N GLU A 189 -19.15 1.96 7.29
CA GLU A 189 -19.59 3.16 6.59
C GLU A 189 -18.45 4.12 6.19
N PRO A 190 -17.32 4.29 6.90
CA PRO A 190 -16.31 5.25 6.47
C PRO A 190 -15.36 4.76 5.37
N LEU A 191 -15.30 3.45 5.08
CA LEU A 191 -14.25 2.89 4.23
C LEU A 191 -14.48 3.28 2.77
N LYS A 192 -13.55 4.08 2.22
CA LYS A 192 -13.57 4.61 0.85
C LYS A 192 -12.57 3.92 -0.06
N SER A 193 -11.43 3.50 0.47
CA SER A 193 -10.36 2.87 -0.30
C SER A 193 -9.90 1.57 0.36
N LEU A 194 -9.74 0.52 -0.46
CA LEU A 194 -9.30 -0.80 -0.03
C LEU A 194 -8.28 -1.36 -1.02
N GLU A 195 -7.08 -1.65 -0.56
CA GLU A 195 -6.07 -2.37 -1.33
C GLU A 195 -5.77 -3.73 -0.73
N ILE A 196 -5.74 -4.77 -1.56
CA ILE A 196 -5.51 -6.14 -1.13
C ILE A 196 -4.51 -6.80 -2.07
N TYR A 197 -3.34 -7.20 -1.56
CA TYR A 197 -2.36 -7.96 -2.33
C TYR A 197 -2.14 -9.35 -1.72
N CYS A 198 -2.43 -10.39 -2.49
CA CYS A 198 -2.43 -11.78 -2.08
C CYS A 198 -1.39 -12.60 -2.87
N GLU A 199 -0.52 -13.31 -2.16
CA GLU A 199 0.66 -13.86 -2.81
C GLU A 199 0.40 -15.17 -3.58
N ARG A 200 -0.23 -16.22 -3.01
CA ARG A 200 -0.21 -17.57 -3.65
C ARG A 200 -1.31 -18.60 -3.27
N LYS A 201 -2.48 -18.24 -2.72
CA LYS A 201 -3.52 -19.26 -2.38
C LYS A 201 -4.94 -18.86 -2.78
N ARG A 202 -5.75 -19.88 -3.14
CA ARG A 202 -7.20 -19.77 -3.38
C ARG A 202 -7.89 -19.17 -2.16
N THR A 203 -8.20 -17.88 -2.21
CA THR A 203 -8.80 -17.10 -1.11
C THR A 203 -9.98 -16.34 -1.67
N THR A 204 -11.12 -16.33 -0.98
CA THR A 204 -12.29 -15.54 -1.39
C THR A 204 -12.43 -14.34 -0.45
N PHE A 205 -12.59 -13.15 -1.02
CA PHE A 205 -12.83 -11.90 -0.32
C PHE A 205 -14.29 -11.52 -0.52
N ARG A 206 -15.10 -11.41 0.54
CA ARG A 206 -16.45 -10.83 0.47
C ARG A 206 -16.43 -9.36 0.90
N ILE A 207 -16.58 -8.48 -0.08
CA ILE A 207 -16.53 -7.05 0.19
C ILE A 207 -17.97 -6.56 0.33
N GLU A 208 -18.34 -6.08 1.52
CA GLU A 208 -19.66 -5.56 1.92
C GLU A 208 -19.53 -4.09 2.41
N ALA A 209 -18.82 -3.26 1.66
CA ALA A 209 -18.51 -1.86 2.02
C ALA A 209 -19.35 -0.87 1.18
N VAL A 210 -20.33 -0.22 1.82
CA VAL A 210 -21.35 0.61 1.13
C VAL A 210 -20.78 1.86 0.49
N ASN A 211 -19.77 2.46 1.10
CA ASN A 211 -19.17 3.73 0.67
C ASN A 211 -17.79 3.52 0.03
N LEU A 212 -17.48 2.31 -0.43
CA LEU A 212 -16.20 2.01 -1.08
C LEU A 212 -16.18 2.65 -2.47
N GLU A 213 -15.25 3.59 -2.66
CA GLU A 213 -15.04 4.36 -3.89
C GLU A 213 -13.93 3.73 -4.74
N TYR A 214 -12.87 3.25 -4.10
CA TYR A 214 -11.72 2.63 -4.75
C TYR A 214 -11.42 1.24 -4.19
N LEU A 215 -11.16 0.29 -5.09
CA LEU A 215 -10.70 -1.04 -4.74
C LEU A 215 -9.59 -1.51 -5.65
N LEU A 216 -8.47 -1.93 -5.05
CA LEU A 216 -7.43 -2.69 -5.72
C LEU A 216 -7.33 -4.09 -5.14
N GLY A 217 -7.54 -5.11 -5.98
CA GLY A 217 -7.31 -6.51 -5.62
C GLY A 217 -6.19 -7.13 -6.46
N SER A 218 -5.19 -7.72 -5.82
CA SER A 218 -4.09 -8.39 -6.49
C SER A 218 -3.90 -9.82 -5.98
N GLY A 219 -3.75 -10.80 -6.86
CA GLY A 219 -3.20 -12.11 -6.48
C GLY A 219 -3.68 -13.31 -7.29
N TYR A 220 -2.72 -14.13 -7.75
CA TYR A 220 -2.84 -15.27 -8.69
C TYR A 220 -4.00 -16.29 -8.46
N ALA A 221 -4.61 -16.31 -7.28
CA ALA A 221 -5.75 -17.19 -6.96
C ALA A 221 -6.81 -16.54 -6.06
N ALA A 222 -6.82 -15.21 -5.95
CA ALA A 222 -7.82 -14.49 -5.19
C ALA A 222 -9.14 -14.40 -5.97
N TYR A 223 -10.24 -14.77 -5.31
CA TYR A 223 -11.60 -14.50 -5.77
C TYR A 223 -12.15 -13.31 -4.98
N PHE A 224 -12.69 -12.32 -5.69
CA PHE A 224 -13.35 -11.17 -5.06
C PHE A 224 -14.85 -11.29 -5.32
N ASP A 225 -15.58 -11.61 -4.25
CA ASP A 225 -17.03 -11.70 -4.17
C ASP A 225 -17.55 -10.40 -3.56
N PHE A 226 -18.57 -9.80 -4.16
CA PHE A 226 -19.06 -8.49 -3.75
C PHE A 226 -20.50 -8.64 -3.31
N GLY A 227 -20.77 -8.21 -2.07
CA GLY A 227 -22.13 -8.13 -1.58
C GLY A 227 -22.91 -7.06 -2.36
N LEU A 228 -24.22 -7.28 -2.50
CA LEU A 228 -25.17 -6.36 -3.17
C LEU A 228 -25.07 -4.90 -2.70
N SER A 229 -24.60 -4.66 -1.48
CA SER A 229 -24.48 -3.35 -0.87
C SER A 229 -23.22 -2.57 -1.26
N SER A 230 -22.23 -3.20 -1.91
CA SER A 230 -20.90 -2.60 -2.15
C SER A 230 -20.75 -1.87 -3.48
N TYR A 231 -21.80 -1.85 -4.29
CA TYR A 231 -21.73 -1.37 -5.67
C TYR A 231 -22.21 0.07 -5.85
N GLY A 232 -22.72 0.73 -4.80
CA GLY A 232 -23.38 2.04 -4.94
C GLY A 232 -22.43 3.23 -5.10
N ALA A 233 -21.20 3.16 -4.56
CA ALA A 233 -20.25 4.27 -4.51
C ALA A 233 -18.94 4.00 -5.26
N LEU A 234 -18.77 2.81 -5.84
CA LEU A 234 -17.51 2.36 -6.42
C LEU A 234 -17.26 3.02 -7.78
N THR A 235 -16.29 3.94 -7.81
CA THR A 235 -15.88 4.69 -9.01
C THR A 235 -14.65 4.06 -9.66
N GLU A 236 -13.76 3.47 -8.87
CA GLU A 236 -12.50 2.89 -9.34
C GLU A 236 -12.34 1.44 -8.90
N LEU A 237 -12.04 0.58 -9.88
CA LEU A 237 -11.84 -0.84 -9.65
C LEU A 237 -10.61 -1.33 -10.38
N SER A 238 -9.62 -1.85 -9.65
CA SER A 238 -8.40 -2.39 -10.20
C SER A 238 -8.17 -3.81 -9.73
N PHE A 239 -7.92 -4.72 -10.67
CA PHE A 239 -7.53 -6.07 -10.36
C PHE A 239 -6.26 -6.49 -11.08
N THR A 240 -5.37 -7.15 -10.36
CA THR A 240 -4.13 -7.69 -10.89
C THR A 240 -4.01 -9.17 -10.55
N CYS A 241 -3.65 -10.04 -11.48
CA CYS A 241 -3.50 -11.48 -11.24
C CYS A 241 -4.73 -12.18 -10.63
N SER A 242 -5.93 -11.61 -10.67
CA SER A 242 -7.10 -12.06 -9.89
C SER A 242 -8.02 -13.00 -10.67
N ARG A 243 -8.87 -13.77 -9.95
CA ARG A 243 -9.86 -14.69 -10.52
C ARG A 243 -11.28 -14.21 -10.21
N PHE A 244 -12.19 -14.37 -11.17
CA PHE A 244 -13.60 -13.95 -11.02
C PHE A 244 -14.57 -15.12 -11.22
N SER A 245 -15.79 -14.99 -10.71
CA SER A 245 -16.91 -15.89 -11.03
C SER A 245 -17.81 -15.26 -12.10
N ASP A 246 -18.53 -16.09 -12.87
CA ASP A 246 -19.53 -15.63 -13.85
C ASP A 246 -20.60 -14.75 -13.19
N GLU A 247 -21.05 -15.15 -11.99
CA GLU A 247 -22.02 -14.42 -11.17
C GLU A 247 -21.53 -13.03 -10.77
N TRP A 248 -20.22 -12.86 -10.57
CA TRP A 248 -19.62 -11.56 -10.26
C TRP A 248 -19.61 -10.66 -11.50
N LEU A 249 -19.23 -11.20 -12.66
CA LEU A 249 -19.28 -10.45 -13.91
C LEU A 249 -20.71 -10.00 -14.21
N GLU A 250 -21.70 -10.88 -14.10
CA GLU A 250 -23.13 -10.51 -14.24
C GLU A 250 -23.60 -9.50 -13.18
N ALA A 251 -23.00 -9.48 -12.00
CA ALA A 251 -23.31 -8.49 -10.98
C ALA A 251 -22.68 -7.12 -11.28
N LEU A 252 -21.48 -7.06 -11.89
CA LEU A 252 -20.88 -5.79 -12.33
C LEU A 252 -21.81 -5.06 -13.30
N THR A 253 -22.40 -5.80 -14.25
CA THR A 253 -23.20 -5.23 -15.36
C THR A 253 -24.53 -4.65 -14.91
N LEU A 254 -25.07 -5.15 -13.79
CA LEU A 254 -26.38 -4.73 -13.27
C LEU A 254 -26.27 -3.72 -12.11
N LYS A 255 -25.08 -3.54 -11.50
CA LYS A 255 -24.98 -2.89 -10.17
C LYS A 255 -23.96 -1.77 -10.07
N LEU A 256 -23.12 -1.53 -11.07
CA LEU A 256 -22.10 -0.46 -11.07
C LEU A 256 -22.34 0.60 -12.14
N PRO A 257 -23.40 1.44 -12.03
CA PRO A 257 -23.65 2.50 -13.00
C PRO A 257 -22.66 3.67 -12.91
N VAL A 258 -21.91 3.80 -11.79
CA VAL A 258 -21.01 4.94 -11.49
C VAL A 258 -19.52 4.58 -11.63
N LEU A 259 -19.18 3.44 -12.22
CA LEU A 259 -17.78 3.03 -12.37
C LEU A 259 -17.11 3.85 -13.48
N GLU A 260 -16.19 4.72 -13.09
CA GLU A 260 -15.42 5.62 -13.97
C GLU A 260 -14.18 4.92 -14.52
N CYS A 261 -13.50 4.11 -13.70
CA CYS A 261 -12.25 3.45 -14.02
C CYS A 261 -12.29 1.95 -13.72
N LEU A 262 -11.95 1.13 -14.72
CA LEU A 262 -11.68 -0.30 -14.56
C LEU A 262 -10.29 -0.65 -15.08
N THR A 263 -9.48 -1.27 -14.22
CA THR A 263 -8.16 -1.81 -14.59
C THR A 263 -8.13 -3.30 -14.37
N LEU A 264 -7.86 -4.08 -15.42
CA LEU A 264 -7.69 -5.53 -15.31
C LEU A 264 -6.33 -5.95 -15.87
N THR A 265 -5.48 -6.46 -14.98
CA THR A 265 -4.08 -6.79 -15.26
C THR A 265 -3.80 -8.26 -14.95
N ASP A 266 -3.20 -9.04 -15.86
CA ASP A 266 -2.75 -10.43 -15.60
C ASP A 266 -3.76 -11.41 -14.96
N CYS A 267 -5.07 -11.14 -15.05
CA CYS A 267 -6.09 -11.91 -14.34
C CYS A 267 -6.25 -13.35 -14.88
N GLU A 268 -5.69 -14.34 -14.16
CA GLU A 268 -5.91 -15.76 -14.44
C GLU A 268 -7.40 -16.11 -14.23
N ASN A 269 -7.97 -17.07 -14.98
CA ASN A 269 -9.40 -17.42 -14.92
C ASN A 269 -10.42 -16.44 -15.53
N LEU A 270 -10.02 -15.40 -16.27
CA LEU A 270 -10.84 -14.95 -17.41
C LEU A 270 -11.05 -16.09 -18.45
N THR A 271 -10.31 -17.20 -18.29
CA THR A 271 -10.48 -18.49 -18.97
C THR A 271 -11.63 -19.36 -18.44
N TYR A 272 -12.39 -18.90 -17.44
CA TYR A 272 -13.55 -19.59 -16.90
C TYR A 272 -14.86 -18.84 -17.14
N TRP A 273 -14.96 -18.07 -18.23
CA TRP A 273 -16.23 -18.07 -18.96
C TRP A 273 -16.53 -19.52 -19.29
N LYS A 274 -17.73 -20.00 -19.02
CA LYS A 274 -18.08 -21.41 -19.18
C LYS A 274 -18.08 -21.86 -20.64
N LEU A 275 -16.91 -22.07 -21.23
CA LEU A 275 -16.67 -23.04 -22.29
C LEU A 275 -15.23 -23.55 -22.14
N LYS A 276 -15.11 -24.86 -21.95
CA LYS A 276 -13.84 -25.57 -21.76
C LYS A 276 -12.77 -25.13 -22.77
N SER A 277 -11.73 -24.43 -22.34
CA SER A 277 -10.41 -24.62 -22.96
C SER A 277 -9.29 -24.10 -22.07
N ASN A 278 -8.35 -25.01 -21.81
CA ASN A 278 -7.02 -24.68 -21.30
C ASN A 278 -6.35 -23.61 -22.17
N LEU A 279 -5.48 -22.83 -21.52
CA LEU A 279 -4.50 -21.88 -22.06
C LEU A 279 -4.04 -22.23 -23.48
N LYS A 280 -4.20 -21.29 -24.41
CA LYS A 280 -3.88 -21.46 -25.81
C LYS A 280 -3.12 -20.25 -26.36
N LYS A 281 -2.20 -20.50 -27.28
CA LYS A 281 -1.20 -19.56 -27.86
C LYS A 281 -1.87 -18.60 -28.88
N PRO A 282 -1.17 -17.57 -29.40
CA PRO A 282 -1.71 -16.61 -30.37
C PRO A 282 -2.38 -17.21 -31.62
N SER A 283 -2.06 -18.46 -31.97
CA SER A 283 -2.66 -19.22 -33.09
C SER A 283 -4.05 -19.83 -32.80
N GLU A 284 -4.72 -19.47 -31.69
CA GLU A 284 -5.86 -20.24 -31.17
C GLU A 284 -7.01 -19.39 -30.58
N TYR A 285 -7.06 -18.08 -30.83
CA TYR A 285 -8.25 -17.27 -30.56
C TYR A 285 -9.34 -17.60 -31.58
N ASP A 286 -10.38 -18.34 -31.17
CA ASP A 286 -11.53 -18.64 -32.03
C ASP A 286 -12.63 -17.56 -31.94
N MET A 287 -13.62 -17.66 -32.81
CA MET A 287 -14.72 -16.68 -32.87
C MET A 287 -15.52 -16.61 -31.57
N ASP A 288 -15.67 -17.72 -30.86
CA ASP A 288 -16.40 -17.77 -29.59
C ASP A 288 -15.66 -16.97 -28.51
N TRP A 289 -14.33 -17.05 -28.48
CA TRP A 289 -13.50 -16.23 -27.60
C TRP A 289 -13.73 -14.74 -27.82
N TYR A 290 -13.68 -14.27 -29.07
CA TYR A 290 -13.90 -12.85 -29.38
C TYR A 290 -15.34 -12.40 -29.09
N ILE A 291 -16.35 -13.23 -29.36
CA ILE A 291 -17.75 -12.92 -29.04
C ILE A 291 -17.93 -12.73 -27.53
N ASN A 292 -17.27 -13.55 -26.72
CA ASN A 292 -17.37 -13.42 -25.27
C ASN A 292 -16.62 -12.17 -24.77
N LEU A 293 -15.47 -11.84 -25.36
CA LEU A 293 -14.81 -10.56 -25.09
C LEU A 293 -15.70 -9.37 -25.46
N LEU A 294 -16.37 -9.42 -26.61
CA LEU A 294 -17.33 -8.39 -27.00
C LEU A 294 -18.46 -8.25 -25.99
N LYS A 295 -19.06 -9.37 -25.55
CA LYS A 295 -20.12 -9.33 -24.53
C LYS A 295 -19.62 -8.72 -23.23
N PHE A 296 -18.41 -9.10 -22.79
CA PHE A 296 -17.80 -8.52 -21.60
C PHE A 296 -17.57 -7.03 -21.74
N LEU A 297 -16.89 -6.59 -22.79
CA LEU A 297 -16.65 -5.16 -23.03
C LEU A 297 -17.96 -4.38 -23.20
N SER A 298 -18.95 -4.94 -23.91
CA SER A 298 -20.31 -4.36 -24.05
C SER A 298 -21.06 -4.25 -22.73
N SER A 299 -20.62 -5.01 -21.74
CA SER A 299 -21.22 -5.03 -20.41
C SER A 299 -20.51 -4.09 -19.43
N LEU A 300 -19.33 -3.58 -19.81
CA LEU A 300 -18.66 -2.52 -19.09
C LEU A 300 -19.38 -1.20 -19.41
N ASN A 301 -20.04 -0.63 -18.41
CA ASN A 301 -20.61 0.72 -18.51
C ASN A 301 -19.58 1.79 -18.10
N CYS A 302 -18.28 1.52 -18.31
CA CYS A 302 -17.22 2.48 -18.00
C CYS A 302 -17.34 3.68 -18.95
N SER A 303 -17.44 4.88 -18.39
CA SER A 303 -17.66 6.10 -19.16
C SER A 303 -16.38 6.83 -19.57
N GLU A 304 -15.27 6.66 -18.85
CA GLU A 304 -14.11 7.55 -19.05
C GLU A 304 -12.82 6.78 -19.31
N TYR A 305 -12.45 5.79 -18.48
CA TYR A 305 -11.14 5.13 -18.59
C TYR A 305 -11.18 3.60 -18.47
N LEU A 306 -10.40 2.92 -19.32
CA LEU A 306 -10.19 1.47 -19.30
C LEU A 306 -8.71 1.13 -19.49
N SER A 307 -8.15 0.33 -18.59
CA SER A 307 -6.81 -0.24 -18.76
C SER A 307 -6.87 -1.75 -18.91
N LEU A 308 -6.32 -2.27 -20.02
CA LEU A 308 -6.23 -3.69 -20.35
C LEU A 308 -4.78 -4.15 -20.42
N ASP A 309 -4.39 -5.12 -19.60
CA ASP A 309 -3.13 -5.86 -19.78
C ASP A 309 -3.41 -7.20 -20.46
N VAL A 310 -2.88 -7.38 -21.66
CA VAL A 310 -3.04 -8.60 -22.45
C VAL A 310 -1.70 -9.25 -22.74
N SER A 311 -1.64 -10.58 -22.68
CA SER A 311 -0.39 -11.29 -22.98
C SER A 311 0.06 -11.17 -24.44
N SER A 312 -0.88 -10.89 -25.36
CA SER A 312 -0.67 -10.79 -26.80
C SER A 312 -1.58 -9.72 -27.38
N GLU A 313 -1.09 -8.88 -28.29
CA GLU A 313 -1.90 -7.83 -28.91
C GLU A 313 -3.04 -8.38 -29.80
N GLU A 314 -2.88 -9.59 -30.35
CA GLU A 314 -3.88 -10.28 -31.15
C GLU A 314 -5.20 -10.49 -30.41
N ALA A 315 -5.15 -10.61 -29.08
CA ALA A 315 -6.34 -10.70 -28.23
C ALA A 315 -7.29 -9.49 -28.37
N LEU A 316 -6.76 -8.34 -28.80
CA LEU A 316 -7.51 -7.11 -28.98
C LEU A 316 -7.78 -6.79 -30.46
N ILE A 317 -7.36 -7.66 -31.38
CA ILE A 317 -7.63 -7.54 -32.82
C ILE A 317 -8.91 -8.32 -33.17
N PHE A 318 -10.07 -7.70 -32.96
CA PHE A 318 -11.37 -8.28 -33.27
C PHE A 318 -11.47 -8.63 -34.77
N PRO A 319 -11.89 -9.86 -35.13
CA PRO A 319 -12.12 -10.25 -36.52
C PRO A 319 -13.06 -9.30 -37.27
N LYS A 320 -12.75 -8.97 -38.53
CA LYS A 320 -13.53 -8.03 -39.35
C LYS A 320 -14.98 -8.50 -39.55
N GLU A 321 -15.22 -9.80 -39.50
CA GLU A 321 -16.53 -10.44 -39.55
C GLU A 321 -17.39 -10.04 -38.35
N LEU A 322 -16.81 -9.98 -37.14
CA LEU A 322 -17.52 -9.54 -35.95
C LEU A 322 -17.81 -8.05 -35.99
N ARG A 323 -16.87 -7.24 -36.50
CA ARG A 323 -17.05 -5.78 -36.62
C ARG A 323 -18.21 -5.37 -37.54
N LYS A 324 -18.65 -6.27 -38.43
CA LYS A 324 -19.80 -6.06 -39.32
C LYS A 324 -21.13 -6.43 -38.68
N VAL A 325 -21.11 -7.30 -37.67
CA VAL A 325 -22.32 -7.89 -37.06
C VAL A 325 -22.65 -7.21 -35.73
N TYR A 326 -21.63 -6.86 -34.95
CA TYR A 326 -21.78 -6.26 -33.63
C TYR A 326 -21.53 -4.75 -33.67
N SER A 327 -22.19 -4.01 -32.78
CA SER A 327 -21.87 -2.62 -32.49
C SER A 327 -20.59 -2.52 -31.67
N SER A 328 -20.04 -1.31 -31.59
CA SER A 328 -18.97 -0.99 -30.65
C SER A 328 -19.37 -1.44 -29.22
N PRO A 329 -18.53 -2.24 -28.54
CA PRO A 329 -18.76 -2.64 -27.16
C PRO A 329 -18.52 -1.51 -26.15
N LEU A 330 -17.73 -0.49 -26.47
CA LEU A 330 -17.35 0.56 -25.52
C LEU A 330 -17.71 1.94 -26.08
N PRO A 331 -18.99 2.24 -26.33
CA PRO A 331 -19.38 3.41 -27.11
C PRO A 331 -19.05 4.75 -26.44
N ASN A 332 -18.89 4.78 -25.11
CA ASN A 332 -18.66 6.00 -24.34
C ASN A 332 -17.21 6.16 -23.88
N LEU A 333 -16.33 5.17 -24.08
CA LEU A 333 -14.99 5.17 -23.49
C LEU A 333 -14.09 6.24 -24.15
N GLU A 334 -13.59 7.18 -23.35
CA GLU A 334 -12.74 8.29 -23.82
C GLU A 334 -11.24 7.94 -23.79
N ASP A 335 -10.78 7.23 -22.76
CA ASP A 335 -9.38 6.88 -22.55
C ASP A 335 -9.15 5.37 -22.47
N LEU A 336 -8.24 4.86 -23.30
CA LEU A 336 -7.87 3.44 -23.34
C LEU A 336 -6.36 3.27 -23.19
N GLU A 337 -5.97 2.56 -22.15
CA GLU A 337 -4.61 2.10 -21.94
C GLU A 337 -4.50 0.59 -22.21
N VAL A 338 -3.52 0.21 -23.04
CA VAL A 338 -3.22 -1.19 -23.35
C VAL A 338 -1.77 -1.50 -23.00
N ARG A 339 -1.56 -2.52 -22.16
CA ARG A 339 -0.23 -3.09 -21.87
C ARG A 339 -0.10 -4.47 -22.49
N THR A 340 0.98 -4.73 -23.21
CA THR A 340 1.19 -6.02 -23.89
C THR A 340 2.66 -6.42 -23.98
N SER A 341 2.95 -7.72 -23.98
CA SER A 341 4.30 -8.31 -24.02
C SER A 341 5.09 -7.99 -25.30
N SER A 342 4.37 -7.62 -26.36
CA SER A 342 4.94 -7.38 -27.69
C SER A 342 4.16 -6.28 -28.40
N PRO A 343 4.27 -5.01 -27.95
CA PRO A 343 3.58 -3.91 -28.60
C PRO A 343 4.26 -3.63 -29.93
N SER A 344 3.59 -3.97 -31.02
CA SER A 344 3.93 -3.38 -32.30
C SER A 344 3.31 -1.97 -32.31
N ALA A 345 4.10 -0.94 -31.99
CA ALA A 345 3.62 0.46 -31.98
C ALA A 345 2.94 0.90 -33.29
N ASP A 346 3.26 0.21 -34.39
CA ASP A 346 2.74 0.39 -35.75
C ASP A 346 1.68 -0.66 -36.17
N ASN A 347 1.11 -1.42 -35.23
CA ASN A 347 0.06 -2.40 -35.59
C ASN A 347 -1.25 -1.66 -35.94
N SER A 348 -1.43 -1.38 -37.23
CA SER A 348 -2.62 -0.72 -37.78
C SER A 348 -3.89 -1.52 -37.51
N ASP A 349 -3.82 -2.85 -37.56
CA ASP A 349 -4.98 -3.72 -37.33
C ASP A 349 -5.47 -3.66 -35.88
N LEU A 350 -4.54 -3.57 -34.91
CA LEU A 350 -4.84 -3.33 -33.50
C LEU A 350 -5.50 -1.97 -33.30
N ARG A 351 -4.90 -0.90 -33.85
CA ARG A 351 -5.47 0.45 -33.72
C ARG A 351 -6.86 0.53 -34.33
N GLU A 352 -7.06 0.01 -35.55
CA GLU A 352 -8.39 -0.05 -36.18
C GLU A 352 -9.39 -0.87 -35.36
N SER A 353 -8.93 -1.95 -34.73
CA SER A 353 -9.76 -2.78 -33.85
C SER A 353 -10.24 -2.01 -32.63
N LEU A 354 -9.32 -1.31 -31.96
CA LEU A 354 -9.61 -0.56 -30.74
C LEU A 354 -10.47 0.69 -31.01
N MET A 355 -10.22 1.38 -32.13
CA MET A 355 -11.06 2.51 -32.56
C MET A 355 -12.47 2.07 -32.97
N TRP A 356 -12.62 0.86 -33.54
CA TRP A 356 -13.96 0.28 -33.72
C TRP A 356 -14.58 -0.11 -32.38
N ALA A 357 -13.77 -0.61 -31.44
CA ALA A 357 -14.25 -1.04 -30.14
C ALA A 357 -14.77 0.14 -29.29
N SER A 358 -14.09 1.29 -29.33
CA SER A 358 -14.55 2.59 -28.80
C SER A 358 -14.44 3.70 -29.86
N PRO A 359 -15.55 4.07 -30.52
CA PRO A 359 -15.60 5.18 -31.47
C PRO A 359 -15.40 6.56 -30.84
N SER A 360 -15.63 6.70 -29.52
CA SER A 360 -15.53 7.97 -28.78
C SER A 360 -14.14 8.19 -28.17
N LEU A 361 -13.17 7.33 -28.52
CA LEU A 361 -11.84 7.34 -27.93
C LEU A 361 -11.07 8.62 -28.26
N GLU A 362 -10.70 9.38 -27.23
CA GLU A 362 -9.88 10.57 -27.30
C GLU A 362 -8.39 10.23 -27.16
N THR A 363 -8.05 9.34 -26.21
CA THR A 363 -6.67 8.91 -26.00
C THR A 363 -6.50 7.39 -26.10
N LEU A 364 -5.48 6.96 -26.85
CA LEU A 364 -5.06 5.57 -26.97
C LEU A 364 -3.57 5.46 -26.64
N SER A 365 -3.27 4.84 -25.50
CA SER A 365 -1.90 4.61 -25.05
C SER A 365 -1.58 3.13 -25.06
N ILE A 366 -0.53 2.74 -25.79
CA ILE A 366 -0.09 1.34 -25.91
C ILE A 366 1.34 1.24 -25.39
N TYR A 367 1.54 0.44 -24.34
CA TYR A 367 2.83 0.30 -23.66
C TYR A 367 3.36 -1.14 -23.70
N PRO A 368 4.69 -1.33 -23.76
CA PRO A 368 5.31 -2.63 -23.51
C PRO A 368 5.16 -3.02 -22.04
N LYS A 369 5.00 -4.32 -21.83
CA LYS A 369 4.96 -4.95 -20.51
C LYS A 369 6.35 -5.10 -19.88
#